data_AF-A0A6N7CF23-F1
#
_entry.id   AF-A0A6N7CF23-F1
#
_cell.length_a   1.000
_cell.length_b   1.000
_cell.length_c   1.000
_cell.angle_alpha   90.00
_cell.angle_beta   90.00
_cell.angle_gamma   90.00
#
_symmetry.space_group_name_H-M   'P 1'
#
loop_
_entity.id
_entity.type
_entity.pdbx_description
1 polymer ?
#
loop_
_entity_poly.entity_id
_entity_poly.type
_entity_poly.pdbx_seq_one_letter_code
_entity_poly.pdbx_strand_id
1 'polypeptide(L)'
;MRWATRAGIHIDRAACAWLIRRNIDPDAQFLWVSDPADVPPDATAFDMRGVELSHHHGDCSFETILRRYELTDPVLWVLAEIVHEADIDDGRYDAPEAPGLDTVLRGLSLTGTDDETLAVATRIFDGLYEFHRQRVLSGREPS
;
A
#
# COMPACT_ATOMS: atom_id res chain seq x y z
N MET A 1 14.35 4.74 -8.53
CA MET A 1 15.20 4.78 -7.31
C MET A 1 15.07 3.46 -6.56
N ARG A 2 15.89 3.21 -5.52
CA ARG A 2 15.75 2.02 -4.67
C ARG A 2 14.87 2.36 -3.47
N TRP A 3 13.94 1.46 -3.14
CA TRP A 3 13.01 1.58 -2.04
C TRP A 3 13.09 0.33 -1.19
N ALA A 4 13.04 0.44 0.13
CA ALA A 4 13.21 -0.70 1.01
C ALA A 4 12.11 -0.79 2.07
N THR A 5 11.61 -1.99 2.29
CA THR A 5 10.71 -2.33 3.40
C THR A 5 11.04 -3.73 3.91
N ARG A 6 10.39 -4.17 5.00
CA ARG A 6 10.64 -5.51 5.54
C ARG A 6 10.09 -6.59 4.61
N ALA A 7 10.82 -7.70 4.52
CA ALA A 7 10.36 -8.92 3.85
C ALA A 7 9.11 -9.49 4.53
N GLY A 8 8.35 -10.29 3.79
CA GLY A 8 7.03 -10.76 4.21
C GLY A 8 6.02 -9.63 4.09
N ILE A 9 5.83 -9.13 2.87
CA ILE A 9 4.93 -8.01 2.62
C ILE A 9 3.49 -8.38 2.95
N HIS A 10 2.80 -7.45 3.62
CA HIS A 10 1.38 -7.51 3.91
C HIS A 10 0.69 -6.29 3.28
N ILE A 11 -0.58 -6.07 3.62
CA ILE A 11 -1.44 -5.08 2.99
C ILE A 11 -0.80 -3.70 2.84
N ASP A 12 -0.31 -3.08 3.92
CA ASP A 12 0.22 -1.71 3.84
C ASP A 12 1.52 -1.62 3.02
N ARG A 13 2.44 -2.59 3.15
CA ARG A 13 3.67 -2.66 2.32
C ARG A 13 3.36 -2.82 0.84
N ALA A 14 2.44 -3.72 0.51
CA ALA A 14 2.05 -3.98 -0.87
C ALA A 14 1.35 -2.76 -1.46
N ALA A 15 0.46 -2.12 -0.70
CA ALA A 15 -0.23 -0.89 -1.09
C ALA A 15 0.75 0.27 -1.31
N CYS A 16 1.67 0.49 -0.37
CA CYS A 16 2.72 1.50 -0.46
C CYS A 16 3.61 1.29 -1.67
N ALA A 17 4.07 0.05 -1.91
CA ALA A 17 4.90 -0.28 -3.07
C ALA A 17 4.16 -0.03 -4.40
N TRP A 18 2.87 -0.37 -4.47
CA TRP A 18 2.03 -0.03 -5.63
C TRP A 18 1.91 1.49 -5.82
N LEU A 19 1.60 2.23 -4.75
CA LEU A 19 1.46 3.70 -4.78
C LEU A 19 2.74 4.39 -5.21
N ILE A 20 3.89 3.98 -4.63
CA ILE A 20 5.21 4.48 -4.99
C ILE A 20 5.45 4.29 -6.48
N ARG A 21 5.29 3.06 -6.99
CA ARG A 21 5.52 2.76 -8.40
C ARG A 21 4.56 3.51 -9.32
N ARG A 22 3.32 3.72 -8.91
CA ARG A 22 2.30 4.36 -9.74
C ARG A 22 2.42 5.88 -9.80
N ASN A 23 2.68 6.53 -8.66
CA ASN A 23 2.49 7.98 -8.50
C ASN A 23 3.77 8.75 -8.16
N ILE A 24 4.84 8.08 -7.74
CA ILE A 24 6.05 8.74 -7.20
C ILE A 24 7.28 8.40 -8.05
N ASP A 25 7.53 7.11 -8.28
CA ASP A 25 8.72 6.61 -8.95
C ASP A 25 8.38 5.39 -9.84
N PRO A 26 8.05 5.62 -11.13
CA PRO A 26 7.71 4.56 -12.08
C PRO A 26 8.78 3.47 -12.25
N ASP A 27 10.04 3.82 -11.98
CA ASP A 27 11.19 2.93 -12.09
C ASP A 27 11.65 2.40 -10.71
N ALA A 28 10.74 2.40 -9.71
CA ALA A 28 11.02 1.94 -8.36
C ALA A 28 11.47 0.46 -8.34
N GLN A 29 12.65 0.25 -7.77
CA GLN A 29 13.19 -1.07 -7.42
C GLN A 29 13.00 -1.30 -5.93
N PHE A 30 12.31 -2.38 -5.56
CA PHE A 30 12.03 -2.70 -4.17
C PHE A 30 13.05 -3.69 -3.62
N LEU A 31 13.46 -3.45 -2.37
CA LEU A 31 14.35 -4.28 -1.59
C LEU A 31 13.59 -4.78 -0.36
N TRP A 32 13.61 -6.09 -0.16
CA TRP A 32 12.93 -6.77 0.93
C TRP A 32 13.98 -7.17 1.97
N VAL A 33 14.07 -6.43 3.07
CA VAL A 33 15.11 -6.64 4.10
C VAL A 33 14.58 -7.39 5.31
N SER A 34 15.42 -8.18 5.97
CA SER A 34 15.04 -8.85 7.22
C SER A 34 15.21 -7.95 8.44
N ASP A 35 16.24 -7.11 8.45
CA ASP A 35 16.50 -6.11 9.50
C ASP A 35 16.47 -4.69 8.91
N PRO A 36 15.82 -3.70 9.54
CA PRO A 36 15.92 -2.29 9.14
C PRO A 36 17.36 -1.76 9.02
N ALA A 37 18.33 -2.35 9.75
CA ALA A 37 19.75 -2.01 9.63
C ALA A 37 20.37 -2.42 8.28
N ASP A 38 19.73 -3.33 7.54
CA ASP A 38 20.19 -3.81 6.23
C ASP A 38 19.75 -2.89 5.08
N VAL A 39 18.98 -1.84 5.36
CA VAL A 39 18.56 -0.86 4.34
C VAL A 39 19.78 -0.12 3.78
N PRO A 40 20.05 -0.20 2.46
CA PRO A 40 21.15 0.53 1.86
C PRO A 40 21.01 2.05 2.03
N PRO A 41 22.12 2.80 2.19
CA PRO A 41 22.07 4.25 2.42
C PRO A 41 21.48 5.05 1.26
N ASP A 42 21.41 4.48 0.07
CA ASP A 42 20.80 5.07 -1.13
C ASP A 42 19.41 4.50 -1.45
N ALA A 43 18.80 3.76 -0.51
CA ALA A 43 17.42 3.31 -0.60
C ALA A 43 16.51 4.12 0.32
N THR A 44 15.33 4.51 -0.18
CA THR A 44 14.30 5.17 0.62
C THR A 44 13.50 4.12 1.38
N ALA A 45 13.57 4.14 2.71
CA ALA A 45 12.81 3.22 3.55
C ALA A 45 11.34 3.63 3.68
N PHE A 46 10.44 2.65 3.70
CA PHE A 46 9.01 2.84 3.95
C PHE A 46 8.41 1.66 4.72
N ASP A 47 7.29 1.91 5.40
CA ASP A 47 6.61 0.98 6.30
C ASP A 47 7.57 0.24 7.26
N MET A 48 8.38 1.02 7.97
CA MET A 48 9.26 0.54 9.01
C MET A 48 9.19 1.45 10.23
N ARG A 49 9.35 0.88 11.42
CA ARG A 49 9.37 1.69 12.64
C ARG A 49 10.50 2.73 12.58
N GLY A 50 10.12 4.01 12.71
CA GLY A 50 11.06 5.12 12.84
C GLY A 50 11.55 5.72 11.53
N VAL A 51 11.02 5.30 10.38
CA VAL A 51 11.31 5.96 9.09
C VAL A 51 10.22 6.98 8.75
N GLU A 52 10.54 7.95 7.89
CA GLU A 52 9.64 9.06 7.55
C GLU A 52 8.34 8.60 6.86
N LEU A 53 8.41 7.53 6.07
CA LEU A 53 7.27 6.96 5.35
C LEU A 53 6.73 5.74 6.11
N SER A 54 6.34 5.94 7.37
CA SER A 54 5.77 4.90 8.24
C SER A 54 4.46 5.36 8.87
N HIS A 55 3.95 4.66 9.87
CA HIS A 55 2.75 5.09 10.59
C HIS A 55 3.01 6.37 11.38
N HIS A 56 2.16 7.37 11.21
CA HIS A 56 2.25 8.64 11.93
C HIS A 56 0.89 9.13 12.40
N HIS A 57 0.78 9.52 13.67
CA HIS A 57 -0.43 10.15 14.21
C HIS A 57 -1.74 9.36 14.00
N GLY A 58 -1.65 8.03 13.98
CA GLY A 58 -2.78 7.14 13.74
C GLY A 58 -3.02 6.81 12.27
N ASP A 59 -2.31 7.45 11.35
CA ASP A 59 -2.36 7.10 9.93
C ASP A 59 -1.45 5.90 9.63
N CYS A 60 -1.85 5.02 8.70
CA CYS A 60 -1.00 3.97 8.16
C CYS A 60 0.10 4.55 7.25
N SER A 61 1.03 3.72 6.77
CA SER A 61 2.11 4.19 5.90
C SER A 61 1.57 4.69 4.57
N PHE A 62 0.52 4.06 4.01
CA PHE A 62 -0.12 4.53 2.78
C PHE A 62 -0.66 5.96 2.90
N GLU A 63 -1.45 6.24 3.94
CA GLU A 63 -1.95 7.59 4.24
C GLU A 63 -0.80 8.59 4.44
N THR A 64 0.23 8.20 5.18
CA THR A 64 1.43 9.03 5.39
C THR A 64 2.09 9.39 4.06
N ILE A 65 2.27 8.43 3.15
CA ILE A 65 2.84 8.68 1.82
C ILE A 65 1.96 9.64 1.01
N LEU A 66 0.64 9.45 1.01
CA LEU A 66 -0.28 10.36 0.31
C LEU A 66 -0.11 11.81 0.80
N ARG A 67 -0.05 12.02 2.13
CA ARG A 67 0.16 13.37 2.70
C ARG A 67 1.54 13.91 2.36
N ARG A 68 2.58 13.09 2.50
CA ARG A 68 3.97 13.51 2.33
C ARG A 68 4.30 13.96 0.91
N TYR A 69 3.65 13.35 -0.07
CA TYR A 69 3.80 13.67 -1.49
C TYR A 69 2.64 14.51 -2.05
N GLU A 70 1.77 15.04 -1.18
CA GLU A 70 0.65 15.91 -1.54
C GLU A 70 -0.26 15.30 -2.63
N LEU A 71 -0.49 13.99 -2.55
CA LEU A 71 -1.33 13.25 -3.50
C LEU A 71 -2.82 13.44 -3.13
N THR A 72 -3.51 14.27 -3.91
CA THR A 72 -4.91 14.67 -3.64
C THR A 72 -5.95 13.96 -4.50
N ASP A 73 -5.58 12.88 -5.20
CA ASP A 73 -6.55 12.09 -5.97
C ASP A 73 -7.57 11.44 -5.01
N PRO A 74 -8.87 11.77 -5.11
CA PRO A 74 -9.87 11.26 -4.19
C PRO A 74 -10.00 9.73 -4.24
N VAL A 75 -9.68 9.09 -5.36
CA VAL A 75 -9.72 7.62 -5.48
C VAL A 75 -8.60 6.99 -4.64
N LEU A 76 -7.43 7.61 -4.58
CA LEU A 76 -6.35 7.15 -3.71
C LEU A 76 -6.74 7.25 -2.24
N TRP A 77 -7.48 8.28 -1.85
CA TRP A 77 -7.97 8.43 -0.48
C TRP A 77 -9.02 7.38 -0.11
N VAL A 78 -9.88 6.96 -1.04
CA VAL A 78 -10.76 5.80 -0.82
C VAL A 78 -9.96 4.51 -0.59
N LEU A 79 -8.90 4.29 -1.37
CA LEU A 79 -8.01 3.15 -1.13
C LEU A 79 -7.27 3.26 0.20
N ALA A 80 -6.93 4.47 0.64
CA ALA A 80 -6.29 4.70 1.93
C ALA A 80 -7.18 4.26 3.09
N GLU A 81 -8.48 4.53 3.03
CA GLU A 81 -9.46 4.07 4.03
C GLU A 81 -9.52 2.53 4.10
N ILE A 82 -9.53 1.86 2.94
CA ILE A 82 -9.53 0.39 2.87
C ILE A 82 -8.23 -0.19 3.43
N VAL A 83 -7.08 0.38 3.07
CA VAL A 83 -5.76 -0.06 3.57
C VAL A 83 -5.64 0.18 5.07
N HIS A 84 -6.15 1.31 5.57
CA HIS A 84 -6.15 1.64 6.99
C HIS A 84 -6.91 0.58 7.81
N GLU A 85 -8.15 0.26 7.43
CA GLU A 85 -8.93 -0.75 8.16
C GLU A 85 -8.31 -2.15 8.02
N ALA A 86 -7.67 -2.46 6.89
CA ALA A 86 -7.02 -3.75 6.71
C ALA A 86 -5.73 -3.91 7.54
N ASP A 87 -5.03 -2.81 7.82
CA ASP A 87 -3.74 -2.82 8.51
C ASP A 87 -3.83 -2.51 10.01
N ILE A 88 -4.65 -1.52 10.39
CA ILE A 88 -4.80 -1.02 11.77
C ILE A 88 -6.04 -1.62 12.46
N ASP A 89 -7.15 -1.81 11.73
CA ASP A 89 -8.41 -2.40 12.22
C ASP A 89 -8.94 -1.73 13.52
N ASP A 90 -8.98 -0.39 13.53
CA ASP A 90 -9.50 0.39 14.66
C ASP A 90 -10.95 0.89 14.47
N GLY A 91 -11.56 0.59 13.32
CA GLY A 91 -12.95 0.95 13.00
C GLY A 91 -13.14 2.44 12.66
N ARG A 92 -12.08 3.14 12.23
CA ARG A 92 -12.13 4.56 11.86
C ARG A 92 -12.92 4.81 10.58
N TYR A 93 -12.87 3.89 9.62
CA TYR A 93 -13.53 3.98 8.32
C TYR A 93 -14.48 2.80 8.06
N ASP A 94 -15.56 3.05 7.30
CA ASP A 94 -16.50 2.02 6.86
C ASP A 94 -15.98 1.39 5.55
N ALA A 95 -15.03 0.45 5.67
CA ALA A 95 -14.39 -0.23 4.55
C ALA A 95 -14.66 -1.75 4.57
N PRO A 96 -15.86 -2.22 4.16
CA PRO A 96 -16.22 -3.63 4.20
C PRO A 96 -15.34 -4.53 3.32
N GLU A 97 -14.63 -3.98 2.34
CA GLU A 97 -13.67 -4.69 1.50
C GLU A 97 -12.37 -5.07 2.23
N ALA A 98 -12.03 -4.36 3.32
CA ALA A 98 -10.74 -4.47 3.99
C ALA A 98 -10.40 -5.87 4.52
N PRO A 99 -11.28 -6.59 5.25
CA PRO A 99 -10.93 -7.92 5.78
C PRO A 99 -10.66 -8.96 4.68
N GLY A 100 -11.41 -8.87 3.59
CA GLY A 100 -11.22 -9.76 2.43
C GLY A 100 -9.91 -9.48 1.71
N LEU A 101 -9.59 -8.20 1.51
CA LEU A 101 -8.35 -7.77 0.86
C LEU A 101 -7.12 -8.17 1.70
N ASP A 102 -7.15 -7.95 3.02
CA ASP A 102 -6.09 -8.37 3.94
C ASP A 102 -5.87 -9.89 3.89
N THR A 103 -6.96 -10.68 3.97
CA THR A 103 -6.90 -12.14 3.89
C THR A 103 -6.23 -12.62 2.60
N VAL A 104 -6.60 -12.03 1.45
CA VAL A 104 -6.02 -12.39 0.14
C VAL A 104 -4.53 -12.07 0.10
N LEU A 105 -4.12 -10.85 0.49
CA LEU A 105 -2.71 -10.46 0.40
C LEU A 105 -1.83 -11.22 1.40
N ARG A 106 -2.31 -11.49 2.61
CA ARG A 106 -1.62 -12.40 3.54
C ARG A 106 -1.47 -13.80 2.95
N GLY A 107 -2.54 -14.34 2.35
CA GLY A 107 -2.48 -15.65 1.67
C GLY A 107 -1.45 -15.70 0.54
N LEU A 108 -1.32 -14.62 -0.23
CA LEU A 108 -0.28 -14.51 -1.26
C LEU A 108 1.12 -14.51 -0.64
N SER A 109 1.35 -13.75 0.43
CA SER A 109 2.64 -13.70 1.13
C SER A 109 3.08 -15.04 1.74
N LEU A 110 2.12 -15.93 2.03
CA LEU A 110 2.40 -17.28 2.53
C LEU A 110 2.76 -18.28 1.43
N THR A 111 2.45 -17.98 0.17
CA THR A 111 2.55 -18.93 -0.94
C THR A 111 3.54 -18.50 -2.02
N GLY A 112 4.01 -17.26 -1.99
CA GLY A 112 5.01 -16.73 -2.93
C GLY A 112 6.07 -15.88 -2.25
N THR A 113 7.04 -15.43 -3.04
CA THR A 113 8.03 -14.42 -2.66
C THR A 113 7.40 -13.03 -2.56
N ASP A 114 8.11 -12.06 -1.98
CA ASP A 114 7.66 -10.67 -1.90
C ASP A 114 7.45 -10.05 -3.30
N ASP A 115 8.30 -10.39 -4.28
CA ASP A 115 8.16 -9.92 -5.66
C ASP A 115 6.94 -10.54 -6.37
N GLU A 116 6.70 -11.84 -6.19
CA GLU A 116 5.50 -12.51 -6.73
C GLU A 116 4.22 -11.96 -6.09
N THR A 117 4.24 -11.76 -4.77
CA THR A 117 3.14 -11.15 -4.02
C THR A 117 2.87 -9.73 -4.52
N LEU A 118 3.91 -8.91 -4.68
CA LEU A 118 3.78 -7.55 -5.19
C LEU A 118 3.24 -7.53 -6.62
N ALA A 119 3.65 -8.47 -7.48
CA ALA A 119 3.18 -8.55 -8.85
C ALA A 119 1.65 -8.80 -8.92
N VAL A 120 1.12 -9.67 -8.05
CA VAL A 120 -0.32 -9.92 -7.96
C VAL A 120 -1.03 -8.75 -7.29
N ALA A 121 -0.52 -8.25 -6.16
CA ALA A 121 -1.07 -7.11 -5.44
C ALA A 121 -1.19 -5.87 -6.34
N THR A 122 -0.19 -5.63 -7.21
CA THR A 122 -0.22 -4.54 -8.20
C THR A 122 -1.48 -4.61 -9.07
N ARG A 123 -1.85 -5.80 -9.56
CA ARG A 123 -3.06 -5.98 -10.39
C ARG A 123 -4.35 -5.80 -9.59
N ILE A 124 -4.33 -6.22 -8.32
CA ILE A 124 -5.47 -6.03 -7.41
C ILE A 124 -5.70 -4.53 -7.18
N PHE A 125 -4.65 -3.78 -6.82
CA PHE A 125 -4.77 -2.34 -6.59
C PHE A 125 -5.08 -1.55 -7.86
N ASP A 126 -4.55 -1.94 -9.02
CA ASP A 126 -4.97 -1.33 -10.30
C ASP A 126 -6.47 -1.54 -10.57
N GLY A 127 -6.99 -2.74 -10.28
CA GLY A 127 -8.41 -3.06 -10.41
C GLY A 127 -9.28 -2.30 -9.42
N LEU A 128 -8.89 -2.26 -8.14
CA LEU A 128 -9.59 -1.51 -7.10
C LEU A 128 -9.60 0.00 -7.41
N TYR A 129 -8.46 0.55 -7.83
CA TYR A 129 -8.38 1.95 -8.25
C TYR A 129 -9.36 2.24 -9.38
N GLU A 130 -9.37 1.43 -10.45
CA GLU A 130 -10.28 1.67 -11.57
C GLU A 130 -11.75 1.47 -11.17
N PHE A 131 -12.05 0.48 -10.32
CA PHE A 131 -13.40 0.26 -9.78
C PHE A 131 -13.90 1.51 -9.03
N HIS A 132 -13.13 2.02 -8.07
CA HIS A 132 -13.51 3.21 -7.32
C HIS A 132 -13.49 4.47 -8.17
N ARG A 133 -12.59 4.58 -9.15
CA ARG A 133 -12.59 5.68 -10.13
C ARG A 133 -13.88 5.70 -10.94
N GLN A 134 -14.36 4.55 -11.42
CA GLN A 134 -15.64 4.46 -12.12
C GLN A 134 -16.83 4.78 -11.21
N ARG A 135 -16.79 4.39 -9.92
CA ARG A 135 -17.78 4.81 -8.92
C ARG A 135 -17.84 6.31 -8.76
N VAL A 136 -16.69 6.96 -8.60
CA VAL A 136 -16.60 8.42 -8.43
C VAL A 136 -17.07 9.16 -9.68
N LEU A 137 -16.70 8.70 -10.88
CA LEU A 137 -17.07 9.35 -12.14
C LEU A 137 -18.55 9.15 -12.53
N SER A 138 -19.10 7.96 -12.30
CA SER A 138 -20.46 7.62 -12.72
C SER A 138 -21.53 7.83 -11.64
N GLY A 139 -21.12 7.95 -10.37
CA GLY A 139 -22.01 7.95 -9.22
C GLY A 139 -22.76 6.63 -9.00
N ARG A 140 -22.33 5.53 -9.66
CA ARG A 140 -22.95 4.21 -9.61
C ARG A 140 -21.90 3.14 -9.36
N GLU A 141 -22.33 2.01 -8.83
CA GLU A 141 -21.46 0.84 -8.65
C GLU A 141 -21.16 0.18 -10.02
N PRO A 142 -19.88 -0.03 -10.37
CA PRO A 142 -19.48 -0.77 -11.57
C PRO A 142 -19.98 -2.21 -11.53
N SER A 143 -20.48 -2.69 -12.67
CA SER A 143 -20.99 -4.05 -12.87
C SER A 143 -19.91 -5.07 -13.18
#